data_AF-A0A851I3J7-F1
#
_entry.id   AF-A0A851I3J7-F1
#
_cell.length_a   1.000
_cell.length_b   1.000
_cell.length_c   1.000
_cell.angle_alpha   90.00
_cell.angle_beta   90.00
_cell.angle_gamma   90.00
#
_symmetry.space_group_name_H-M   'P 1'
#
loop_
_entity.id
_entity.type
_entity.pdbx_description
1 polymer ?
#
loop_
_entity_poly.entity_id
_entity_poly.type
_entity_poly.pdbx_seq_one_letter_code
_entity_poly.pdbx_strand_id
1 'polypeptide(L)'
;MNRENEIFEKEMLGKSLREMFFEMNAEMQERFQEIKNKFLEAKINESSGDEDIFVETVLVKKEDVFKMDGAFFPVIDRRDIPDENYEDIYLENVYLNLSLRKIDEVLEREFLGWIDVDGDNYEIKVRLVKDERYFDEIKKLHSSFELNGKSWKTVNMAHFMRCYKIKLTEHDFDISQNILEKIQNGEYEFTYDFEEIQDKVLRGRKLLWNIEKKKIISTIFVRPTKIDLSFEYTINFEDNEQVLVSNHKNEDILCCYYSGKNKLHIVSKKNTGDVWDVFSIKSIEKCRKMLEIYEKNGENQENYFHFTNFRNNSFIDKIRKKNKNTRSRAFLEKYFLEYEFTKDKILLKDINFKENIEKNLDTYDCNESLKNEFQKGYSNKKPKLNFLLEIKDFDDYSEDKVSFLISEIQNDYNEFECRGYLYGE
;
A
#
# COMPACT_ATOMS: atom_id res chain seq x y z
N MET A 1 -6.02 74.85 -8.60
CA MET A 1 -6.86 73.91 -9.36
C MET A 1 -6.21 72.54 -9.58
N ASN A 2 -4.91 72.42 -9.96
CA ASN A 2 -4.30 71.08 -10.18
C ASN A 2 -3.97 70.27 -8.91
N ARG A 3 -3.59 70.92 -7.80
CA ARG A 3 -3.10 70.21 -6.61
C ARG A 3 -4.21 69.59 -5.75
N GLU A 4 -5.38 70.22 -5.71
CA GLU A 4 -6.56 69.72 -5.00
C GLU A 4 -7.22 68.55 -5.75
N ASN A 5 -7.23 68.59 -7.08
CA ASN A 5 -7.69 67.47 -7.91
C ASN A 5 -6.80 66.24 -7.75
N GLU A 6 -5.47 66.39 -7.72
CA GLU A 6 -4.55 65.27 -7.45
C GLU A 6 -4.73 64.65 -6.06
N ILE A 7 -5.01 65.47 -5.03
CA ILE A 7 -5.26 64.98 -3.67
C ILE A 7 -6.59 64.23 -3.63
N PHE A 8 -7.63 64.78 -4.26
CA PHE A 8 -8.94 64.15 -4.34
C PHE A 8 -8.90 62.83 -5.13
N GLU A 9 -8.20 62.77 -6.26
CA GLU A 9 -8.01 61.53 -7.03
C GLU A 9 -7.24 60.47 -6.25
N LYS A 10 -6.16 60.84 -5.54
CA LYS A 10 -5.43 59.90 -4.67
C LYS A 10 -6.29 59.38 -3.52
N GLU A 11 -7.15 60.22 -2.96
CA GLU A 11 -8.04 59.82 -1.87
C GLU A 11 -9.18 58.92 -2.35
N MET A 12 -9.77 59.22 -3.52
CA MET A 12 -10.75 58.38 -4.22
C MET A 12 -10.17 57.01 -4.60
N LEU A 13 -8.99 56.99 -5.22
CA LEU A 13 -8.27 55.75 -5.55
C LEU A 13 -7.93 54.97 -4.27
N GLY A 14 -7.49 55.65 -3.22
CA GLY A 14 -7.18 55.02 -1.93
C GLY A 14 -8.43 54.47 -1.20
N LYS A 15 -9.61 55.05 -1.39
CA LYS A 15 -10.88 54.53 -0.88
C LYS A 15 -11.37 53.34 -1.71
N SER A 16 -11.38 53.48 -3.04
CA SER A 16 -11.77 52.40 -3.96
C SER A 16 -10.88 51.16 -3.85
N LEU A 17 -9.56 51.34 -3.71
CA LEU A 17 -8.63 50.24 -3.45
C LEU A 17 -8.94 49.55 -2.12
N ARG A 18 -9.20 50.32 -1.05
CA ARG A 18 -9.55 49.75 0.26
C ARG A 18 -10.86 48.97 0.21
N GLU A 19 -11.88 49.50 -0.45
CA GLU A 19 -13.16 48.83 -0.65
C GLU A 19 -12.99 47.53 -1.44
N MET A 20 -12.25 47.55 -2.56
CA MET A 20 -11.91 46.32 -3.29
C MET A 20 -11.15 45.31 -2.40
N PHE A 21 -10.19 45.74 -1.59
CA PHE A 21 -9.48 44.85 -0.66
C PHE A 21 -10.41 44.28 0.42
N PHE A 22 -11.38 45.06 0.90
CA PHE A 22 -12.37 44.58 1.87
C PHE A 22 -13.32 43.57 1.25
N GLU A 23 -13.87 43.86 0.07
CA GLU A 23 -14.74 42.94 -0.68
C GLU A 23 -14.01 41.65 -1.02
N MET A 24 -12.77 41.74 -1.53
CA MET A 24 -11.93 40.58 -1.83
C MET A 24 -11.64 39.76 -0.57
N ASN A 25 -11.36 40.41 0.57
CA ASN A 25 -11.14 39.71 1.83
C ASN A 25 -12.41 39.03 2.35
N ALA A 26 -13.57 39.66 2.20
CA ALA A 26 -14.87 39.10 2.61
C ALA A 26 -15.24 37.89 1.75
N GLU A 27 -15.13 38.01 0.44
CA GLU A 27 -15.35 36.90 -0.51
C GLU A 27 -14.39 35.75 -0.25
N MET A 28 -13.11 36.04 0.04
CA MET A 28 -12.14 35.02 0.45
C MET A 28 -12.51 34.32 1.76
N GLN A 29 -13.08 35.04 2.75
CA GLN A 29 -13.53 34.43 4.01
C GLN A 29 -14.73 33.52 3.82
N GLU A 30 -15.72 33.97 3.05
CA GLU A 30 -16.92 33.21 2.75
C GLU A 30 -16.55 31.90 2.03
N ARG A 31 -15.73 31.99 0.99
CA ARG A 31 -15.24 30.82 0.24
C ARG A 31 -14.38 29.89 1.08
N PHE A 32 -13.53 30.42 1.96
CA PHE A 32 -12.77 29.57 2.89
C PHE A 32 -13.71 28.76 3.78
N GLN A 33 -14.76 29.40 4.30
CA GLN A 33 -15.72 28.72 5.12
C GLN A 33 -16.54 27.70 4.34
N GLU A 34 -16.83 27.97 3.06
CA GLU A 34 -17.41 27.00 2.15
C GLU A 34 -16.50 25.76 1.96
N ILE A 35 -15.20 25.94 1.68
CA ILE A 35 -14.26 24.82 1.51
C ILE A 35 -14.10 24.05 2.82
N LYS A 36 -13.94 24.75 3.94
CA LYS A 36 -13.84 24.12 5.26
C LYS A 36 -15.10 23.30 5.57
N ASN A 37 -16.28 23.86 5.31
CA ASN A 37 -17.54 23.17 5.51
C ASN A 37 -17.65 21.96 4.57
N LYS A 38 -17.29 22.10 3.29
CA LYS A 38 -17.28 20.97 2.33
C LYS A 38 -16.29 19.88 2.72
N PHE A 39 -15.10 20.24 3.17
CA PHE A 39 -14.11 19.30 3.68
C PHE A 39 -14.62 18.59 4.94
N LEU A 40 -15.19 19.34 5.88
CA LEU A 40 -15.78 18.77 7.10
C LEU A 40 -16.98 17.88 6.77
N GLU A 41 -17.86 18.30 5.87
CA GLU A 41 -18.99 17.49 5.39
C GLU A 41 -18.50 16.24 4.69
N ALA A 42 -17.47 16.31 3.84
CA ALA A 42 -16.85 15.15 3.22
C ALA A 42 -16.24 14.20 4.26
N LYS A 43 -15.48 14.72 5.23
CA LYS A 43 -14.91 13.99 6.37
C LYS A 43 -15.97 13.34 7.27
N ILE A 44 -17.10 14.02 7.47
CA ILE A 44 -18.23 13.50 8.24
C ILE A 44 -18.97 12.46 7.40
N ASN A 45 -19.16 12.69 6.11
CA ASN A 45 -19.85 11.78 5.19
C ASN A 45 -19.01 10.55 4.80
N GLU A 46 -17.68 10.56 4.95
CA GLU A 46 -16.79 9.38 4.92
C GLU A 46 -17.33 8.28 5.86
N SER A 47 -17.91 8.67 6.99
CA SER A 47 -18.54 7.71 7.93
C SER A 47 -19.88 7.14 7.45
N SER A 48 -20.37 7.52 6.27
CA SER A 48 -21.72 7.18 5.80
C SER A 48 -21.83 6.64 4.37
N GLY A 49 -20.81 6.78 3.50
CA GLY A 49 -21.00 6.46 2.07
C GLY A 49 -19.80 6.03 1.23
N ASP A 50 -18.55 6.10 1.71
CA ASP A 50 -17.41 5.75 0.86
C ASP A 50 -17.23 4.24 0.68
N GLU A 51 -16.99 3.85 -0.57
CA GLU A 51 -16.64 2.49 -1.00
C GLU A 51 -15.27 2.12 -0.40
N ASP A 52 -15.21 0.98 0.29
CA ASP A 52 -13.97 0.46 0.84
C ASP A 52 -13.00 0.21 -0.34
N ILE A 53 -11.76 0.70 -0.25
CA ILE A 53 -10.74 0.48 -1.27
C ILE A 53 -10.06 -0.86 -0.99
N PHE A 54 -10.01 -1.72 -1.99
CA PHE A 54 -9.44 -3.05 -1.89
C PHE A 54 -8.19 -3.20 -2.74
N VAL A 55 -7.21 -3.90 -2.20
CA VAL A 55 -5.94 -4.21 -2.82
C VAL A 55 -5.90 -5.71 -3.11
N GLU A 56 -5.74 -6.03 -4.39
CA GLU A 56 -5.51 -7.38 -4.86
C GLU A 56 -4.06 -7.50 -5.32
N THR A 57 -3.45 -8.64 -5.01
CA THR A 57 -2.08 -8.96 -5.40
C THR A 57 -2.02 -10.31 -6.08
N VAL A 58 -1.17 -10.41 -7.08
CA VAL A 58 -0.98 -11.63 -7.86
C VAL A 58 0.47 -11.85 -8.20
N LEU A 59 0.96 -13.08 -8.00
CA LEU A 59 2.30 -13.48 -8.42
C LEU A 59 2.23 -14.21 -9.76
N VAL A 60 2.89 -13.68 -10.79
CA VAL A 60 2.92 -14.27 -12.15
C VAL A 60 4.34 -14.48 -12.63
N LYS A 61 4.53 -15.28 -13.70
CA LYS A 61 5.81 -15.33 -14.40
C LYS A 61 6.09 -13.98 -15.08
N LYS A 62 7.35 -13.57 -15.14
CA LYS A 62 7.78 -12.29 -15.74
C LYS A 62 7.33 -12.17 -17.20
N GLU A 63 7.35 -13.28 -17.94
CA GLU A 63 6.86 -13.38 -19.33
C GLU A 63 5.35 -13.16 -19.44
N ASP A 64 4.57 -13.42 -18.39
CA ASP A 64 3.10 -13.34 -18.42
C ASP A 64 2.56 -11.99 -17.93
N VAL A 65 3.42 -11.05 -17.53
CA VAL A 65 2.99 -9.76 -16.98
C VAL A 65 2.08 -9.00 -17.95
N PHE A 66 2.41 -8.98 -19.24
CA PHE A 66 1.60 -8.32 -20.27
C PHE A 66 0.18 -8.90 -20.40
N LYS A 67 -0.01 -10.17 -20.00
CA LYS A 67 -1.32 -10.83 -20.01
C LYS A 67 -2.22 -10.36 -18.89
N MET A 68 -1.71 -9.58 -17.93
CA MET A 68 -2.46 -9.04 -16.80
C MET A 68 -2.71 -7.52 -16.92
N ASP A 69 -2.21 -6.91 -18.01
CA ASP A 69 -2.27 -5.48 -18.25
C ASP A 69 -3.71 -4.93 -18.20
N GLY A 70 -3.83 -3.73 -17.67
CA GLY A 70 -5.10 -3.01 -17.54
C GLY A 70 -5.85 -3.27 -16.23
N ALA A 71 -5.55 -4.36 -15.53
CA ALA A 71 -6.09 -4.64 -14.19
C ALA A 71 -5.00 -4.72 -13.13
N PHE A 72 -3.90 -5.41 -13.41
CA PHE A 72 -2.77 -5.56 -12.50
C PHE A 72 -1.50 -4.94 -13.07
N PHE A 73 -0.71 -4.35 -12.19
CA PHE A 73 0.50 -3.60 -12.53
C PHE A 73 1.62 -4.03 -11.58
N PRO A 74 2.89 -3.95 -12.00
CA PRO A 74 4.02 -4.17 -11.10
C PRO A 74 3.93 -3.34 -9.81
N VAL A 75 4.18 -3.98 -8.66
CA VAL A 75 4.40 -3.22 -7.42
C VAL A 75 5.69 -2.39 -7.56
N ILE A 76 6.73 -2.99 -8.15
CA ILE A 76 8.01 -2.35 -8.44
C ILE A 76 8.21 -2.28 -9.97
N ASP A 77 8.24 -1.05 -10.49
CA ASP A 77 8.38 -0.77 -11.93
C ASP A 77 9.84 -0.80 -12.42
N ARG A 78 10.79 -0.46 -11.55
CA ARG A 78 12.20 -0.27 -11.92
C ARG A 78 13.02 -1.53 -11.69
N ARG A 79 13.93 -1.85 -12.63
CA ARG A 79 15.15 -2.59 -12.29
C ARG A 79 15.92 -1.75 -11.27
N ASP A 80 16.59 -2.39 -10.33
CA ASP A 80 17.44 -1.73 -9.33
C ASP A 80 18.18 -0.53 -9.96
N ILE A 81 17.99 0.66 -9.40
CA ILE A 81 18.91 1.75 -9.72
C ILE A 81 20.25 1.28 -9.14
N PRO A 82 21.33 1.21 -9.94
CA PRO A 82 22.63 0.79 -9.44
C PRO A 82 22.97 1.60 -8.20
N ASP A 83 23.36 0.92 -7.13
CA ASP A 83 23.99 1.61 -6.01
C ASP A 83 25.28 2.23 -6.54
N GLU A 84 25.37 3.56 -6.54
CA GLU A 84 26.55 4.29 -7.01
C GLU A 84 27.80 3.94 -6.18
N ASN A 85 27.62 3.41 -4.97
CA ASN A 85 28.71 2.99 -4.08
C ASN A 85 29.10 1.51 -4.23
N TYR A 86 28.34 0.70 -4.97
CA TYR A 86 28.57 -0.74 -5.18
C TYR A 86 28.86 -1.57 -3.90
N GLU A 87 28.44 -1.10 -2.72
CA GLU A 87 28.69 -1.85 -1.47
C GLU A 87 27.90 -3.17 -1.44
N ASP A 88 26.69 -3.16 -2.02
CA ASP A 88 25.80 -4.31 -2.07
C ASP A 88 25.47 -4.72 -3.51
N ILE A 89 25.93 -5.90 -3.93
CA ILE A 89 25.64 -6.46 -5.26
C ILE A 89 24.45 -7.41 -5.16
N TYR A 90 23.34 -7.04 -5.81
CA TYR A 90 22.14 -7.87 -5.94
C TYR A 90 22.07 -8.50 -7.33
N LEU A 91 21.95 -9.83 -7.38
CA LEU A 91 22.02 -10.62 -8.62
C LEU A 91 20.63 -10.84 -9.25
N GLU A 92 19.65 -11.23 -8.43
CA GLU A 92 18.29 -11.53 -8.91
C GLU A 92 17.24 -11.28 -7.82
N ASN A 93 16.00 -11.00 -8.23
CA ASN A 93 14.83 -11.02 -7.34
C ASN A 93 14.21 -12.42 -7.37
N VAL A 94 13.87 -12.96 -6.20
CA VAL A 94 13.26 -14.28 -6.04
C VAL A 94 12.07 -14.25 -5.10
N TYR A 95 11.16 -15.20 -5.27
CA TYR A 95 10.02 -15.39 -4.38
C TYR A 95 10.17 -16.70 -3.59
N LEU A 96 10.16 -16.63 -2.26
CA LEU A 96 10.30 -17.80 -1.39
C LEU A 96 8.92 -18.37 -1.04
N ASN A 97 8.51 -19.45 -1.71
CA ASN A 97 7.24 -20.12 -1.47
C ASN A 97 7.31 -21.06 -0.24
N LEU A 98 7.64 -20.50 0.92
CA LEU A 98 7.84 -21.18 2.19
C LEU A 98 6.90 -20.62 3.28
N SER A 99 6.73 -21.34 4.38
CA SER A 99 6.13 -20.80 5.60
C SER A 99 7.06 -19.77 6.26
N LEU A 100 6.51 -18.86 7.06
CA LEU A 100 7.29 -17.79 7.72
C LEU A 100 8.42 -18.35 8.60
N ARG A 101 8.14 -19.40 9.37
CA ARG A 101 9.14 -20.09 10.21
C ARG A 101 10.36 -20.54 9.41
N LYS A 102 10.13 -21.16 8.25
CA LYS A 102 11.21 -21.63 7.38
C LYS A 102 11.95 -20.49 6.70
N ILE A 103 11.28 -19.37 6.43
CA ILE A 103 11.93 -18.19 5.87
C ILE A 103 12.96 -17.66 6.86
N ASP A 104 12.60 -17.51 8.14
CA ASP A 104 13.53 -17.02 9.17
C ASP A 104 14.77 -17.92 9.30
N GLU A 105 14.59 -19.25 9.23
CA GLU A 105 15.71 -20.22 9.22
C GLU A 105 16.63 -20.06 7.98
N VAL A 106 16.05 -19.76 6.83
CA VAL A 106 16.77 -19.61 5.54
C VAL A 106 17.56 -18.31 5.47
N LEU A 107 17.11 -17.23 6.12
CA LEU A 107 17.75 -15.92 6.03
C LEU A 107 19.12 -15.83 6.72
N GLU A 108 19.41 -16.76 7.63
CA GLU A 108 20.70 -16.88 8.31
C GLU A 108 21.71 -17.72 7.53
N ARG A 109 21.31 -18.34 6.41
CA ARG A 109 22.15 -19.25 5.60
C ARG A 109 22.83 -18.53 4.44
N GLU A 110 24.00 -19.04 4.06
CA GLU A 110 24.65 -18.75 2.79
C GLU A 110 24.54 -19.95 1.86
N PHE A 111 24.45 -19.69 0.56
CA PHE A 111 24.29 -20.68 -0.49
C PHE A 111 25.40 -20.55 -1.52
N LEU A 112 25.75 -21.66 -2.16
CA LEU A 112 26.69 -21.68 -3.26
C LEU A 112 25.97 -21.36 -4.57
N GLY A 113 26.67 -20.67 -5.45
CA GLY A 113 26.23 -20.40 -6.80
C GLY A 113 27.39 -20.34 -7.77
N TRP A 114 27.04 -20.27 -9.05
CA TRP A 114 27.98 -20.19 -10.15
C TRP A 114 27.51 -19.15 -11.16
N ILE A 115 28.45 -18.36 -11.67
CA ILE A 115 28.24 -17.36 -12.72
C ILE A 115 29.13 -17.70 -13.92
N ASP A 116 28.53 -17.79 -15.10
CA ASP A 116 29.26 -17.90 -16.36
C ASP A 116 29.59 -16.49 -16.87
N VAL A 117 30.87 -16.13 -16.86
CA VAL A 117 31.39 -14.86 -17.37
C VAL A 117 32.25 -15.13 -18.60
N ASP A 118 31.72 -14.78 -19.77
CA ASP A 118 32.41 -14.89 -21.06
C ASP A 118 32.94 -16.32 -21.35
N GLY A 119 32.29 -17.36 -20.82
CA GLY A 119 32.62 -18.78 -21.01
C GLY A 119 33.39 -19.43 -19.85
N ASP A 120 33.83 -18.64 -18.88
CA ASP A 120 34.47 -19.12 -17.65
C ASP A 120 33.46 -19.15 -16.49
N ASN A 121 33.38 -20.28 -15.79
CA ASN A 121 32.44 -20.46 -14.70
C ASN A 121 33.12 -20.19 -13.35
N TYR A 122 32.60 -19.22 -12.61
CA TYR A 122 33.14 -18.81 -11.31
C TYR A 122 32.19 -19.20 -10.18
N GLU A 123 32.74 -19.72 -9.09
CA GLU A 123 32.00 -19.98 -7.86
C GLU A 123 31.77 -18.68 -7.08
N ILE A 124 30.56 -18.55 -6.53
CA ILE A 124 30.13 -17.41 -5.72
C ILE A 124 29.38 -17.91 -4.49
N LYS A 125 29.41 -17.12 -3.41
CA LYS A 125 28.50 -17.29 -2.28
C LYS A 125 27.47 -16.20 -2.26
N VAL A 126 26.25 -16.60 -1.93
CA VAL A 126 25.10 -15.70 -1.92
C VAL A 126 24.26 -15.89 -0.67
N ARG A 127 23.54 -14.83 -0.30
CA ARG A 127 22.53 -14.86 0.75
C ARG A 127 21.22 -14.27 0.25
N LEU A 128 20.12 -14.71 0.85
CA LEU A 128 18.81 -14.13 0.60
C LEU A 128 18.60 -12.91 1.50
N VAL A 129 18.20 -11.78 0.91
CA VAL A 129 17.94 -10.53 1.63
C VAL A 129 16.55 -10.05 1.29
N LYS A 130 15.77 -9.69 2.31
CA LYS A 130 14.39 -9.21 2.13
C LYS A 130 14.36 -7.96 1.24
N ASP A 131 13.41 -7.92 0.31
CA ASP A 131 13.28 -6.77 -0.58
C ASP A 131 12.40 -5.68 0.05
N GLU A 132 13.01 -4.80 0.83
CA GLU A 132 12.34 -3.72 1.56
C GLU A 132 11.62 -2.71 0.65
N ARG A 133 11.96 -2.65 -0.65
CA ARG A 133 11.31 -1.76 -1.62
C ARG A 133 9.80 -1.99 -1.70
N TYR A 134 9.37 -3.24 -1.53
CA TYR A 134 7.96 -3.62 -1.50
C TYR A 134 7.22 -2.98 -0.31
N PHE A 135 7.86 -2.90 0.86
CA PHE A 135 7.29 -2.27 2.05
C PHE A 135 7.26 -0.76 1.91
N ASP A 136 8.25 -0.17 1.24
CA ASP A 136 8.25 1.26 0.94
C ASP A 136 7.10 1.65 0.00
N GLU A 137 6.73 0.80 -0.96
CA GLU A 137 5.54 1.03 -1.79
C GLU A 137 4.23 0.96 -0.98
N ILE A 138 4.15 0.09 0.03
CA ILE A 138 3.01 0.06 0.96
C ILE A 138 2.96 1.31 1.83
N LYS A 139 4.09 1.79 2.35
CA LYS A 139 4.18 3.06 3.10
C LYS A 139 3.72 4.24 2.24
N LYS A 140 4.19 4.29 0.99
CA LYS A 140 3.79 5.30 0.02
C LYS A 140 2.28 5.31 -0.20
N LEU A 141 1.70 4.13 -0.44
CA LEU A 141 0.26 3.97 -0.57
C LEU A 141 -0.48 4.45 0.70
N HIS A 142 -0.04 4.06 1.89
CA HIS A 142 -0.63 4.47 3.17
C HIS A 142 -0.65 5.99 3.33
N SER A 143 0.46 6.67 3.08
CA SER A 143 0.53 8.14 3.14
C SER A 143 -0.41 8.80 2.12
N SER A 144 -0.61 8.19 0.96
CA SER A 144 -1.65 8.62 0.01
C SER A 144 -3.06 8.42 0.56
N PHE A 145 -3.37 7.33 1.28
CA PHE A 145 -4.67 7.20 1.95
C PHE A 145 -4.92 8.35 2.94
N GLU A 146 -3.95 8.63 3.82
CA GLU A 146 -4.05 9.71 4.81
C GLU A 146 -4.25 11.09 4.16
N LEU A 147 -3.44 11.41 3.15
CA LEU A 147 -3.52 12.68 2.42
C LEU A 147 -4.88 12.90 1.75
N ASN A 148 -5.45 11.83 1.21
CA ASN A 148 -6.73 11.85 0.50
C ASN A 148 -7.93 11.66 1.43
N GLY A 149 -7.70 11.65 2.75
CA GLY A 149 -8.74 11.51 3.76
C GLY A 149 -9.28 10.09 3.94
N LYS A 150 -8.89 9.13 3.10
CA LYS A 150 -9.44 7.77 3.10
C LYS A 150 -8.94 6.95 4.30
N SER A 151 -9.82 6.12 4.84
CA SER A 151 -9.45 5.17 5.90
C SER A 151 -8.56 4.07 5.34
N TRP A 152 -7.41 3.84 5.97
CA TRP A 152 -6.55 2.71 5.65
C TRP A 152 -7.28 1.38 5.88
N LYS A 153 -7.07 0.46 4.94
CA LYS A 153 -7.47 -0.94 5.07
C LYS A 153 -6.22 -1.78 4.98
N THR A 154 -6.09 -2.75 5.89
CA THR A 154 -4.93 -3.63 5.94
C THR A 154 -4.76 -4.29 4.58
N VAL A 155 -3.54 -4.30 4.06
CA VAL A 155 -3.19 -5.03 2.84
C VAL A 155 -2.74 -6.43 3.25
N ASN A 156 -3.11 -7.44 2.46
CA ASN A 156 -2.62 -8.80 2.71
C ASN A 156 -1.12 -8.86 2.37
N MET A 157 -0.30 -9.09 3.39
CA MET A 157 1.16 -9.04 3.28
C MET A 157 1.82 -10.36 2.86
N ALA A 158 1.04 -11.42 2.62
CA ALA A 158 1.54 -12.77 2.34
C ALA A 158 2.59 -12.81 1.20
N HIS A 159 2.33 -12.09 0.10
CA HIS A 159 3.30 -11.99 -0.99
C HIS A 159 4.51 -11.15 -0.66
N PHE A 160 4.30 -10.00 -0.01
CA PHE A 160 5.36 -9.05 0.32
C PHE A 160 6.38 -9.64 1.30
N MET A 161 5.94 -10.50 2.22
CA MET A 161 6.82 -11.24 3.14
C MET A 161 7.70 -12.30 2.46
N ARG A 162 7.42 -12.62 1.19
CA ARG A 162 8.09 -13.65 0.38
C ARG A 162 8.92 -13.09 -0.77
N CYS A 163 9.01 -11.76 -0.91
CA CYS A 163 9.84 -11.11 -1.92
C CYS A 163 11.27 -10.85 -1.39
N TYR A 164 12.25 -11.49 -2.03
CA TYR A 164 13.66 -11.45 -1.65
C TYR A 164 14.55 -11.11 -2.84
N LYS A 165 15.78 -10.72 -2.53
CA LYS A 165 16.88 -10.54 -3.48
C LYS A 165 18.03 -11.46 -3.11
N ILE A 166 18.72 -11.96 -4.12
CA ILE A 166 19.97 -12.69 -3.95
C ILE A 166 21.10 -11.66 -3.88
N LYS A 167 21.76 -11.58 -2.73
CA LYS A 167 22.93 -10.71 -2.51
C LYS A 167 24.20 -11.54 -2.60
N LEU A 168 25.17 -11.07 -3.36
CA LEU A 168 26.52 -11.64 -3.43
C LEU A 168 27.27 -11.33 -2.11
N THR A 169 27.88 -12.34 -1.49
CA THR A 169 28.68 -12.18 -0.25
C THR A 169 30.16 -12.39 -0.51
N GLU A 170 30.52 -13.47 -1.21
CA GLU A 170 31.91 -13.80 -1.57
C GLU A 170 31.99 -14.21 -3.04
N HIS A 171 33.12 -13.92 -3.67
CA HIS A 171 33.38 -14.21 -5.08
C HIS A 171 34.90 -14.31 -5.31
N ASP A 172 35.30 -15.24 -6.19
CA ASP A 172 36.72 -15.58 -6.43
C ASP A 172 37.34 -14.89 -7.67
N PHE A 173 36.70 -13.84 -8.20
CA PHE A 173 37.15 -13.14 -9.41
C PHE A 173 37.11 -11.61 -9.26
N ASP A 174 37.88 -10.89 -10.08
CA ASP A 174 37.90 -9.43 -9.98
C ASP A 174 36.65 -8.84 -10.68
N ILE A 175 35.75 -8.25 -9.90
CA ILE A 175 34.51 -7.66 -10.42
C ILE A 175 34.83 -6.27 -11.00
N SER A 176 35.11 -6.23 -12.30
CA SER A 176 35.22 -4.96 -13.03
C SER A 176 33.86 -4.26 -13.17
N GLN A 177 33.87 -2.93 -13.34
CA GLN A 177 32.64 -2.14 -13.55
C GLN A 177 31.82 -2.60 -14.76
N ASN A 178 32.49 -3.09 -15.81
CA ASN A 178 31.83 -3.67 -16.99
C ASN A 178 31.07 -4.97 -16.65
N ILE A 179 31.66 -5.83 -15.83
CA ILE A 179 31.01 -7.06 -15.36
C ILE A 179 29.79 -6.72 -14.50
N LEU A 180 29.89 -5.72 -13.62
CA LEU A 180 28.74 -5.24 -12.81
C LEU A 180 27.60 -4.72 -13.66
N GLU A 181 27.88 -3.90 -14.67
CA GLU A 181 26.86 -3.39 -15.59
C GLU A 181 26.16 -4.53 -16.33
N LYS A 182 26.92 -5.53 -16.81
CA LYS A 182 26.36 -6.72 -17.46
C LYS A 182 25.53 -7.59 -16.51
N ILE A 183 25.99 -7.79 -15.26
CA ILE A 183 25.22 -8.48 -14.20
C ILE A 183 23.88 -7.76 -13.99
N GLN A 184 23.90 -6.43 -13.82
CA GLN A 184 22.71 -5.61 -13.61
C GLN A 184 21.77 -5.57 -14.82
N ASN A 185 22.33 -5.66 -16.03
CA ASN A 185 21.55 -5.75 -17.27
C ASN A 185 20.91 -7.12 -17.47
N GLY A 186 21.32 -8.14 -16.69
CA GLY A 186 20.86 -9.52 -16.80
C GLY A 186 21.47 -10.25 -18.00
N GLU A 187 22.71 -9.92 -18.36
CA GLU A 187 23.43 -10.53 -19.48
C GLU A 187 24.15 -11.83 -19.08
N TYR A 188 24.30 -12.09 -17.79
CA TYR A 188 24.90 -13.31 -17.26
C TYR A 188 23.87 -14.26 -16.68
N GLU A 189 24.11 -15.56 -16.87
CA GLU A 189 23.31 -16.62 -16.28
C GLU A 189 23.88 -17.05 -14.94
N PHE A 190 23.00 -17.22 -13.96
CA PHE A 190 23.35 -17.66 -12.62
C PHE A 190 22.69 -18.99 -12.30
N THR A 191 23.48 -19.91 -11.76
CA THR A 191 23.00 -21.16 -11.18
C THR A 191 23.25 -21.13 -9.68
N TYR A 192 22.29 -21.60 -8.88
CA TYR A 192 22.38 -21.61 -7.43
C TYR A 192 22.04 -23.00 -6.91
N ASP A 193 22.74 -23.44 -5.87
CA ASP A 193 22.38 -24.59 -5.06
C ASP A 193 21.74 -24.09 -3.76
N PHE A 194 20.41 -24.05 -3.75
CA PHE A 194 19.62 -23.75 -2.56
C PHE A 194 19.27 -25.02 -1.75
N GLU A 195 19.99 -26.12 -1.97
CA GLU A 195 19.86 -27.34 -1.19
C GLU A 195 18.38 -27.84 -1.11
N GLU A 196 17.84 -28.02 0.09
CA GLU A 196 16.50 -28.58 0.30
C GLU A 196 15.35 -27.63 -0.07
N ILE A 197 15.64 -26.35 -0.32
CA ILE A 197 14.62 -25.35 -0.67
C ILE A 197 14.59 -25.02 -2.18
N GLN A 198 15.40 -25.68 -3.00
CA GLN A 198 15.54 -25.41 -4.45
C GLN A 198 14.19 -25.23 -5.17
N ASP A 199 13.25 -26.16 -4.96
CA ASP A 199 11.92 -26.15 -5.62
C ASP A 199 10.96 -25.07 -5.08
N LYS A 200 11.32 -24.43 -3.95
CA LYS A 200 10.54 -23.40 -3.28
C LYS A 200 11.06 -21.99 -3.56
N VAL A 201 12.24 -21.84 -4.19
CA VAL A 201 12.78 -20.56 -4.65
C VAL A 201 12.30 -20.29 -6.07
N LEU A 202 11.24 -19.49 -6.19
CA LEU A 202 10.64 -19.17 -7.49
C LEU A 202 11.37 -17.97 -8.13
N ARG A 203 12.20 -18.27 -9.12
CA ARG A 203 12.91 -17.30 -9.97
C ARG A 203 12.01 -16.76 -11.09
N GLY A 204 12.37 -15.61 -11.66
CA GLY A 204 11.64 -15.05 -12.81
C GLY A 204 10.16 -14.74 -12.58
N ARG A 205 9.74 -14.55 -11.32
CA ARG A 205 8.37 -14.17 -10.95
C ARG A 205 8.29 -12.66 -10.72
N LYS A 206 7.10 -12.09 -10.95
CA LYS A 206 6.82 -10.68 -10.68
C LYS A 206 5.53 -10.53 -9.89
N LEU A 207 5.61 -9.83 -8.76
CA LEU A 207 4.46 -9.47 -7.95
C LEU A 207 3.77 -8.25 -8.57
N LEU A 208 2.49 -8.44 -8.87
CA LEU A 208 1.60 -7.40 -9.38
C LEU A 208 0.53 -7.07 -8.34
N TRP A 209 -0.02 -5.87 -8.43
CA TRP A 209 -1.17 -5.41 -7.65
C TRP A 209 -2.17 -4.65 -8.53
N ASN A 210 -3.39 -4.44 -8.06
CA ASN A 210 -4.42 -3.71 -8.81
C ASN A 210 -4.25 -2.18 -8.83
N ILE A 211 -3.03 -1.68 -8.65
CA ILE A 211 -2.74 -0.26 -8.49
C ILE A 211 -1.79 0.22 -9.59
N GLU A 212 -2.30 1.12 -10.44
CA GLU A 212 -1.53 1.78 -11.48
C GLU A 212 -0.92 3.08 -10.95
N LYS A 213 0.40 3.23 -11.06
CA LYS A 213 1.08 4.51 -10.79
C LYS A 213 1.08 5.32 -12.08
N LYS A 214 0.31 6.41 -12.13
CA LYS A 214 0.21 7.24 -13.34
C LYS A 214 0.22 8.73 -12.99
N LYS A 215 0.42 9.55 -14.02
CA LYS A 215 0.32 11.01 -13.92
C LYS A 215 -0.99 11.47 -14.52
N ILE A 216 -1.75 12.28 -13.78
CA ILE A 216 -3.03 12.84 -14.25
C ILE A 216 -2.96 14.36 -14.28
N ILE A 217 -3.51 14.94 -15.34
CA ILE A 217 -3.67 16.40 -15.46
C ILE A 217 -5.02 16.80 -14.83
N SER A 218 -5.01 17.73 -13.88
CA SER A 218 -6.22 18.29 -13.29
C SER A 218 -6.95 19.20 -14.28
N THR A 219 -8.28 19.19 -14.24
CA THR A 219 -9.10 20.18 -14.97
C THR A 219 -9.17 21.45 -14.13
N ILE A 220 -8.60 22.54 -14.66
CA ILE A 220 -8.25 23.77 -13.93
C ILE A 220 -9.51 24.44 -13.34
N PHE A 221 -9.59 24.53 -12.01
CA PHE A 221 -10.37 25.56 -11.31
C PHE A 221 -9.56 26.07 -10.11
N VAL A 222 -8.58 26.93 -10.40
CA VAL A 222 -7.67 27.51 -9.41
C VAL A 222 -8.44 28.52 -8.54
N ARG A 223 -8.57 28.26 -7.23
CA ARG A 223 -9.18 29.18 -6.25
C ARG A 223 -8.18 29.56 -5.15
N PRO A 224 -7.93 30.84 -4.86
CA PRO A 224 -7.11 31.22 -3.71
C PRO A 224 -7.82 30.88 -2.38
N THR A 225 -7.06 30.39 -1.41
CA THR A 225 -7.51 30.11 -0.03
C THR A 225 -6.68 30.93 0.98
N LYS A 226 -7.24 31.23 2.16
CA LYS A 226 -6.60 32.12 3.17
C LYS A 226 -5.36 31.55 3.87
N ILE A 227 -5.11 30.24 3.78
CA ILE A 227 -3.90 29.62 4.32
C ILE A 227 -2.82 29.84 3.27
N ASP A 228 -1.77 30.60 3.58
CA ASP A 228 -0.58 30.83 2.74
C ASP A 228 -0.81 30.57 1.24
N LEU A 229 -1.37 31.54 0.48
CA LEU A 229 -1.53 31.48 -1.00
C LEU A 229 -1.75 30.05 -1.56
N SER A 230 -2.78 29.33 -1.11
CA SER A 230 -3.04 27.95 -1.58
C SER A 230 -4.18 27.89 -2.58
N PHE A 231 -4.13 26.91 -3.48
CA PHE A 231 -4.96 26.72 -4.66
C PHE A 231 -5.71 25.38 -4.63
N GLU A 232 -6.94 25.40 -5.11
CA GLU A 232 -7.74 24.19 -5.30
C GLU A 232 -7.65 23.66 -6.74
N TYR A 233 -7.57 22.34 -6.91
CA TYR A 233 -7.57 21.64 -8.19
C TYR A 233 -8.59 20.50 -8.17
N THR A 234 -9.04 20.05 -9.35
CA THR A 234 -10.00 18.95 -9.47
C THR A 234 -9.51 17.90 -10.46
N ILE A 235 -9.60 16.63 -10.06
CA ILE A 235 -9.42 15.47 -10.91
C ILE A 235 -10.76 14.73 -11.00
N ASN A 236 -11.18 14.43 -12.23
CA ASN A 236 -12.29 13.51 -12.50
C ASN A 236 -11.72 12.18 -13.01
N PHE A 237 -12.30 11.05 -12.61
CA PHE A 237 -11.85 9.72 -12.97
C PHE A 237 -13.03 8.77 -13.26
N GLU A 238 -12.75 7.58 -13.82
CA GLU A 238 -13.79 6.61 -14.22
C GLU A 238 -14.38 5.84 -13.03
N ASP A 239 -15.62 5.34 -13.17
CA ASP A 239 -16.32 4.59 -12.10
C ASP A 239 -15.62 3.28 -11.70
N ASN A 240 -14.76 2.77 -12.59
CA ASN A 240 -14.04 1.50 -12.41
C ASN A 240 -12.69 1.66 -11.71
N GLU A 241 -12.34 2.87 -11.27
CA GLU A 241 -11.09 3.15 -10.56
C GLU A 241 -11.29 4.13 -9.41
N GLN A 242 -10.47 3.98 -8.38
CA GLN A 242 -10.32 4.96 -7.31
C GLN A 242 -8.96 5.63 -7.46
N VAL A 243 -8.92 6.97 -7.40
CA VAL A 243 -7.69 7.73 -7.59
C VAL A 243 -7.26 8.35 -6.27
N LEU A 244 -6.05 8.07 -5.81
CA LEU A 244 -5.41 8.70 -4.66
C LEU A 244 -4.22 9.53 -5.14
N VAL A 245 -4.17 10.81 -4.78
CA VAL A 245 -3.03 11.66 -5.11
C VAL A 245 -1.87 11.36 -4.17
N SER A 246 -0.65 11.45 -4.69
CA SER A 246 0.59 11.22 -3.95
C SER A 246 1.38 12.52 -3.76
N ASN A 247 1.98 12.66 -2.59
CA ASN A 247 2.85 13.77 -2.21
C ASN A 247 4.30 13.30 -1.97
N HIS A 248 4.74 12.18 -2.56
CA HIS A 248 6.10 11.65 -2.29
C HIS A 248 7.23 12.48 -2.91
N LYS A 249 6.92 13.37 -3.85
CA LYS A 249 7.92 14.17 -4.58
C LYS A 249 7.76 15.69 -4.44
N ASN A 250 6.58 16.15 -4.04
CA ASN A 250 6.29 17.55 -3.73
C ASN A 250 5.71 17.56 -2.33
N GLU A 251 6.01 18.55 -1.48
CA GLU A 251 5.35 18.73 -0.18
C GLU A 251 4.25 19.80 -0.23
N ASP A 252 3.91 20.24 -1.44
CA ASP A 252 3.02 21.38 -1.64
C ASP A 252 1.54 21.01 -1.46
N ILE A 253 1.16 19.73 -1.41
CA ILE A 253 -0.24 19.33 -1.20
C ILE A 253 -0.55 19.38 0.29
N LEU A 254 -1.58 20.17 0.64
CA LEU A 254 -2.06 20.32 2.00
C LEU A 254 -3.04 19.22 2.37
N CYS A 255 -4.02 18.95 1.51
CA CYS A 255 -4.99 17.87 1.68
C CYS A 255 -5.73 17.57 0.38
N CYS A 256 -6.42 16.42 0.32
CA CYS A 256 -7.39 16.12 -0.72
C CYS A 256 -8.72 15.68 -0.11
N TYR A 257 -9.81 15.86 -0.85
CA TYR A 257 -11.15 15.42 -0.44
C TYR A 257 -12.03 15.08 -1.65
N TYR A 258 -13.00 14.19 -1.46
CA TYR A 258 -13.89 13.75 -2.54
C TYR A 258 -15.20 14.52 -2.50
N SER A 259 -15.70 14.89 -3.68
CA SER A 259 -17.01 15.51 -3.85
C SER A 259 -17.85 14.66 -4.80
N GLY A 260 -18.52 13.66 -4.26
CA GLY A 260 -19.20 12.62 -5.05
C GLY A 260 -18.26 11.43 -5.34
N LYS A 261 -18.70 10.49 -6.18
CA LYS A 261 -17.97 9.21 -6.39
C LYS A 261 -16.64 9.35 -7.14
N ASN A 262 -16.57 10.25 -8.12
CA ASN A 262 -15.54 10.24 -9.16
C ASN A 262 -14.77 11.54 -9.29
N LYS A 263 -14.79 12.34 -8.24
CA LYS A 263 -14.26 13.69 -8.25
C LYS A 263 -13.44 13.96 -7.01
N LEU A 264 -12.14 14.13 -7.23
CA LEU A 264 -11.15 14.42 -6.21
C LEU A 264 -10.76 15.89 -6.28
N HIS A 265 -10.83 16.57 -5.15
CA HIS A 265 -10.36 17.92 -4.95
C HIS A 265 -9.01 17.90 -4.26
N ILE A 266 -8.06 18.70 -4.74
CA ILE A 266 -6.69 18.79 -4.21
C ILE A 266 -6.46 20.24 -3.78
N VAL A 267 -6.01 20.45 -2.55
CA VAL A 267 -5.62 21.76 -2.04
C VAL A 267 -4.10 21.80 -1.93
N SER A 268 -3.45 22.73 -2.62
CA SER A 268 -1.98 22.82 -2.69
C SER A 268 -1.46 24.25 -2.65
N LYS A 269 -0.28 24.48 -2.08
CA LYS A 269 0.44 25.76 -2.14
C LYS A 269 0.97 26.10 -3.54
N LYS A 270 1.04 25.11 -4.44
CA LYS A 270 1.57 25.28 -5.79
C LYS A 270 0.54 26.00 -6.67
N ASN A 271 0.99 27.01 -7.42
CA ASN A 271 0.17 27.79 -8.35
C ASN A 271 0.20 27.27 -9.80
N THR A 272 1.07 26.29 -10.10
CA THR A 272 1.46 25.87 -11.47
C THR A 272 1.39 24.36 -11.69
N GLY A 273 0.92 23.57 -10.71
CA GLY A 273 0.84 22.12 -10.83
C GLY A 273 -0.49 21.68 -11.43
N ASP A 274 -0.51 21.37 -12.72
CA ASP A 274 -1.64 20.66 -13.34
C ASP A 274 -1.40 19.14 -13.39
N VAL A 275 -0.15 18.68 -13.40
CA VAL A 275 0.22 17.26 -13.39
C VAL A 275 0.42 16.73 -11.96
N TRP A 276 -0.33 15.69 -11.60
CA TRP A 276 -0.28 15.03 -10.29
C TRP A 276 0.15 13.58 -10.43
N ASP A 277 1.08 13.13 -9.58
CA ASP A 277 1.38 11.70 -9.41
C ASP A 277 0.23 11.07 -8.61
N VAL A 278 -0.37 10.00 -9.14
CA VAL A 278 -1.51 9.34 -8.50
C VAL A 278 -1.37 7.82 -8.48
N PHE A 279 -1.97 7.20 -7.47
CA PHE A 279 -2.31 5.79 -7.44
C PHE A 279 -3.74 5.61 -7.97
N SER A 280 -3.88 4.89 -9.06
CA SER A 280 -5.16 4.54 -9.69
C SER A 280 -5.47 3.07 -9.40
N ILE A 281 -6.35 2.84 -8.45
CA ILE A 281 -6.70 1.51 -7.92
C ILE A 281 -7.89 0.97 -8.71
N LYS A 282 -7.69 -0.14 -9.42
CA LYS A 282 -8.73 -0.74 -10.27
C LYS A 282 -9.74 -1.50 -9.41
N SER A 283 -11.00 -1.45 -9.83
CA SER A 283 -12.08 -2.15 -9.13
C SER A 283 -11.89 -3.66 -9.15
N ILE A 284 -12.46 -4.33 -8.14
CA ILE A 284 -12.42 -5.79 -8.02
C ILE A 284 -13.13 -6.47 -9.20
N GLU A 285 -14.21 -5.89 -9.72
CA GLU A 285 -14.87 -6.46 -10.90
C GLU A 285 -13.93 -6.50 -12.11
N LYS A 286 -13.06 -5.50 -12.25
CA LYS A 286 -12.05 -5.46 -13.31
C LYS A 286 -10.97 -6.53 -13.08
N CYS A 287 -10.49 -6.65 -11.84
CA CYS A 287 -9.51 -7.68 -11.45
C CYS A 287 -10.03 -9.09 -11.71
N ARG A 288 -11.23 -9.41 -11.23
CA ARG A 288 -11.86 -10.73 -11.41
C ARG A 288 -12.05 -11.11 -12.86
N LYS A 289 -12.56 -10.19 -13.69
CA LYS A 289 -12.67 -10.42 -15.14
C LYS A 289 -11.32 -10.75 -15.76
N MET A 290 -10.26 -10.06 -15.34
CA MET A 290 -8.92 -10.32 -15.86
C MET A 290 -8.40 -11.70 -15.45
N LEU A 291 -8.57 -12.08 -14.17
CA LEU A 291 -8.19 -13.39 -13.67
C LEU A 291 -8.95 -14.51 -14.38
N GLU A 292 -10.27 -14.37 -14.56
CA GLU A 292 -11.08 -15.34 -15.31
C GLU A 292 -10.61 -15.52 -16.77
N ILE A 293 -10.22 -14.43 -17.43
CA ILE A 293 -9.69 -14.48 -18.81
C ILE A 293 -8.32 -15.17 -18.81
N TYR A 294 -7.46 -14.85 -17.85
CA TYR A 294 -6.15 -15.46 -17.73
C TYR A 294 -6.24 -16.97 -17.46
N GLU A 295 -7.14 -17.40 -16.57
CA GLU A 295 -7.41 -18.82 -16.29
C GLU A 295 -7.93 -19.57 -17.52
N LYS A 296 -8.90 -19.01 -18.24
CA LYS A 296 -9.50 -19.64 -19.43
C LYS A 296 -8.49 -19.81 -20.57
N ASN A 297 -7.47 -18.95 -20.62
CA ASN A 297 -6.44 -18.97 -21.66
C ASN A 297 -5.19 -19.77 -21.26
N GLY A 298 -5.11 -20.26 -20.02
CA GLY A 298 -3.99 -21.05 -19.52
C GLY A 298 -4.25 -22.55 -19.65
N GLU A 299 -3.30 -23.30 -20.22
CA GLU A 299 -3.38 -24.77 -20.28
C GLU A 299 -3.18 -25.46 -18.90
N ASN A 300 -2.79 -24.72 -17.84
CA ASN A 300 -2.56 -25.25 -16.50
C ASN A 300 -3.12 -24.32 -15.40
N GLN A 301 -3.91 -24.88 -14.48
CA GLN A 301 -4.56 -24.17 -13.35
C GLN A 301 -3.58 -23.70 -12.24
N GLU A 302 -2.26 -23.90 -12.38
CA GLU A 302 -1.25 -23.60 -11.34
C GLU A 302 -0.60 -22.21 -11.45
N ASN A 303 -1.06 -21.34 -12.34
CA ASN A 303 -0.18 -20.27 -12.85
C ASN A 303 -0.03 -19.03 -11.97
N TYR A 304 -0.91 -18.79 -10.99
CA TYR A 304 -0.82 -17.59 -10.16
C TYR A 304 -1.30 -17.79 -8.73
N PHE A 305 -0.64 -17.09 -7.81
CA PHE A 305 -1.04 -17.00 -6.41
C PHE A 305 -1.78 -15.68 -6.23
N HIS A 306 -2.98 -15.69 -5.66
CA HIS A 306 -3.81 -14.50 -5.48
C HIS A 306 -4.13 -14.29 -4.00
N PHE A 307 -3.90 -13.06 -3.54
CA PHE A 307 -4.35 -12.60 -2.22
C PHE A 307 -5.08 -11.27 -2.37
N THR A 308 -6.16 -11.14 -1.62
CA THR A 308 -7.03 -9.96 -1.61
C THR A 308 -7.38 -9.59 -0.18
N ASN A 309 -7.64 -8.31 0.06
CA ASN A 309 -8.31 -7.85 1.28
C ASN A 309 -9.82 -7.62 1.05
N PHE A 310 -10.40 -8.16 -0.02
CA PHE A 310 -11.81 -8.04 -0.29
C PHE A 310 -12.66 -8.75 0.76
N ARG A 311 -13.71 -8.05 1.20
CA ARG A 311 -14.77 -8.60 2.03
C ARG A 311 -16.15 -8.26 1.48
N ASN A 312 -17.09 -9.16 1.68
CA ASN A 312 -18.48 -8.90 1.34
C ASN A 312 -19.12 -8.00 2.41
N ASN A 313 -19.35 -6.73 2.08
CA ASN A 313 -20.01 -5.79 2.99
C ASN A 313 -21.49 -6.19 3.19
N SER A 314 -21.85 -6.51 4.42
CA SER A 314 -23.22 -6.81 4.83
C SER A 314 -24.02 -5.54 5.15
N PHE A 315 -25.35 -5.66 5.17
CA PHE A 315 -26.25 -4.57 5.59
C PHE A 315 -25.92 -4.06 7.01
N ILE A 316 -25.49 -4.96 7.91
CA ILE A 316 -25.11 -4.62 9.28
C ILE A 316 -23.87 -3.72 9.32
N ASP A 317 -22.96 -3.84 8.35
CA ASP A 317 -21.72 -3.04 8.34
C ASP A 317 -22.02 -1.58 7.98
N LYS A 318 -23.03 -1.35 7.12
CA LYS A 318 -23.58 -0.02 6.86
C LYS A 318 -24.21 0.62 8.11
N ILE A 319 -24.80 -0.20 8.99
CA ILE A 319 -25.36 0.26 10.28
C ILE A 319 -24.23 0.57 11.27
N ARG A 320 -23.17 -0.26 11.33
CA ARG A 320 -22.01 -0.07 12.22
C ARG A 320 -21.23 1.19 11.90
N LYS A 321 -21.06 1.54 10.61
CA LYS A 321 -20.43 2.82 10.20
C LYS A 321 -21.11 4.02 10.88
N LYS A 322 -22.42 3.95 11.14
CA LYS A 322 -23.20 4.98 11.86
C LYS A 322 -23.19 4.86 13.39
N ASN A 323 -22.94 3.67 13.95
CA ASN A 323 -22.97 3.40 15.40
C ASN A 323 -21.70 2.66 15.85
N LYS A 324 -20.64 3.41 16.19
CA LYS A 324 -19.36 2.84 16.66
C LYS A 324 -19.43 2.14 18.03
N ASN A 325 -20.51 2.33 18.79
CA ASN A 325 -20.65 1.84 20.17
C ASN A 325 -21.16 0.40 20.29
N THR A 326 -21.56 -0.25 19.19
CA THR A 326 -21.94 -1.67 19.20
C THR A 326 -20.71 -2.55 18.96
N ARG A 327 -20.04 -2.95 20.04
CA ARG A 327 -18.90 -3.88 20.04
C ARG A 327 -19.35 -5.18 20.73
N SER A 328 -19.54 -6.24 19.96
CA SER A 328 -19.99 -7.56 20.43
C SER A 328 -19.13 -8.65 19.81
N ARG A 329 -19.09 -9.82 20.45
CA ARG A 329 -18.40 -11.00 19.92
C ARG A 329 -18.81 -11.34 18.48
N ALA A 330 -20.10 -11.21 18.15
CA ALA A 330 -20.61 -11.44 16.80
C ALA A 330 -19.97 -10.52 15.75
N PHE A 331 -19.57 -9.29 16.11
CA PHE A 331 -18.85 -8.40 15.20
C PHE A 331 -17.40 -8.82 14.98
N LEU A 332 -16.76 -9.45 15.98
CA LEU A 332 -15.42 -9.99 15.83
C LEU A 332 -15.46 -11.27 14.98
N GLU A 333 -16.44 -12.15 15.21
CA GLU A 333 -16.66 -13.36 14.41
C GLU A 333 -16.87 -13.04 12.91
N LYS A 334 -17.52 -11.91 12.60
CA LYS A 334 -17.71 -11.44 11.21
C LYS A 334 -16.41 -11.25 10.44
N TYR A 335 -15.33 -10.77 11.06
CA TYR A 335 -14.04 -10.66 10.36
C TYR A 335 -13.57 -12.03 9.83
N PHE A 336 -13.87 -13.12 10.53
CA PHE A 336 -13.47 -14.46 10.08
C PHE A 336 -14.41 -15.04 9.01
N LEU A 337 -15.59 -14.44 8.81
CA LEU A 337 -16.62 -14.94 7.89
C LEU A 337 -16.81 -14.09 6.62
N GLU A 338 -16.32 -12.85 6.61
CA GLU A 338 -16.59 -11.88 5.53
C GLU A 338 -15.47 -11.78 4.49
N TYR A 339 -14.22 -12.09 4.85
CA TYR A 339 -13.09 -12.08 3.92
C TYR A 339 -13.03 -13.36 3.10
N GLU A 340 -13.03 -13.21 1.78
CA GLU A 340 -13.16 -14.30 0.81
C GLU A 340 -12.13 -15.42 1.01
N PHE A 341 -10.88 -15.07 1.33
CA PHE A 341 -9.79 -16.01 1.44
C PHE A 341 -9.69 -16.72 2.82
N THR A 342 -10.52 -16.33 3.79
CA THR A 342 -10.54 -16.90 5.15
C THR A 342 -11.87 -17.53 5.53
N LYS A 343 -12.96 -17.06 4.91
CA LYS A 343 -14.29 -17.62 5.06
C LYS A 343 -14.23 -19.13 4.80
N ASP A 344 -14.66 -19.91 5.79
CA ASP A 344 -14.65 -21.37 5.83
C ASP A 344 -13.31 -22.05 6.20
N LYS A 345 -12.18 -21.34 6.20
CA LYS A 345 -10.86 -21.86 6.60
C LYS A 345 -10.50 -21.55 8.05
N ILE A 346 -10.83 -20.35 8.54
CA ILE A 346 -10.45 -19.92 9.89
C ILE A 346 -11.72 -19.62 10.69
N LEU A 347 -11.85 -20.22 11.86
CA LEU A 347 -13.01 -20.06 12.74
C LEU A 347 -12.58 -19.51 14.09
N LEU A 348 -13.24 -18.45 14.55
CA LEU A 348 -13.07 -17.95 15.91
C LEU A 348 -13.81 -18.87 16.90
N LYS A 349 -13.07 -19.56 17.75
CA LYS A 349 -13.61 -20.48 18.76
C LYS A 349 -13.84 -19.80 20.09
N ASP A 350 -12.90 -18.96 20.51
CA ASP A 350 -13.04 -18.21 21.76
C ASP A 350 -12.23 -16.92 21.81
N ILE A 351 -12.53 -16.09 22.80
CA ILE A 351 -11.86 -14.81 23.06
C ILE A 351 -11.53 -14.72 24.55
N ASN A 352 -10.30 -14.33 24.88
CA ASN A 352 -9.93 -14.06 26.26
C ASN A 352 -8.96 -12.86 26.39
N PHE A 353 -8.71 -12.44 27.64
CA PHE A 353 -7.86 -11.30 27.99
C PHE A 353 -6.63 -11.69 28.82
N LYS A 354 -6.20 -12.95 28.75
CA LYS A 354 -5.03 -13.42 29.51
C LYS A 354 -3.77 -12.69 29.02
N GLU A 355 -2.93 -12.23 29.94
CA GLU A 355 -1.68 -11.55 29.57
C GLU A 355 -0.65 -12.52 28.97
N ASN A 356 -0.57 -13.72 29.54
CA ASN A 356 0.40 -14.76 29.17
C ASN A 356 -0.35 -15.98 28.61
N ILE A 357 -0.11 -16.26 27.34
CA ILE A 357 -0.49 -17.47 26.62
C ILE A 357 0.74 -17.92 25.85
N GLU A 358 1.03 -19.22 25.88
CA GLU A 358 2.13 -19.78 25.10
C GLU A 358 1.89 -19.55 23.60
N LYS A 359 2.92 -19.06 22.91
CA LYS A 359 2.83 -18.74 21.49
C LYS A 359 2.82 -20.06 20.70
N ASN A 360 1.72 -20.31 19.97
CA ASN A 360 1.58 -21.47 19.08
C ASN A 360 1.36 -21.10 17.60
N LEU A 361 1.31 -19.79 17.28
CA LEU A 361 1.28 -19.25 15.92
C LEU A 361 2.29 -18.13 15.75
N ASP A 362 2.98 -18.10 14.62
CA ASP A 362 3.86 -16.99 14.24
C ASP A 362 3.10 -15.96 13.40
N THR A 363 2.33 -15.14 14.11
CA THR A 363 1.64 -13.99 13.50
C THR A 363 2.51 -12.74 13.53
N TYR A 364 2.36 -11.88 12.54
CA TYR A 364 2.99 -10.56 12.46
C TYR A 364 1.94 -9.46 12.27
N ASP A 365 2.33 -8.22 12.51
CA ASP A 365 1.48 -7.06 12.26
C ASP A 365 1.71 -6.55 10.82
N CYS A 366 0.70 -6.73 9.97
CA CYS A 366 0.74 -6.29 8.57
C CYS A 366 0.91 -4.76 8.42
N ASN A 367 0.59 -4.00 9.46
CA ASN A 367 0.69 -2.54 9.49
C ASN A 367 1.91 -2.06 10.31
N GLU A 368 2.83 -2.95 10.71
CA GLU A 368 3.96 -2.60 11.57
C GLU A 368 4.87 -1.51 10.98
N SER A 369 5.11 -1.58 9.68
CA SER A 369 5.95 -0.62 8.93
C SER A 369 5.33 0.78 8.84
N LEU A 370 4.04 0.90 9.16
CA LEU A 370 3.27 2.15 9.15
C LEU A 370 3.26 2.83 10.53
N LYS A 371 3.61 2.10 11.59
CA LYS A 371 3.60 2.62 12.97
C LYS A 371 4.82 3.49 13.24
N ASN A 372 4.59 4.65 13.82
CA ASN A 372 5.67 5.50 14.34
C ASN A 372 6.20 4.99 15.71
N GLU A 373 7.35 5.48 16.15
CA GLU A 373 7.99 5.05 17.41
C GLU A 373 7.09 5.23 18.64
N PHE A 374 6.31 6.31 18.67
CA PHE A 374 5.35 6.56 19.77
C PHE A 374 4.27 5.48 19.84
N GLN A 375 3.70 5.10 18.70
CA GLN A 375 2.69 4.05 18.61
C GLN A 375 3.28 2.69 18.99
N LYS A 376 4.51 2.38 18.57
CA LYS A 376 5.22 1.15 18.95
C LYS A 376 5.43 1.07 20.46
N GLY A 377 5.91 2.15 21.08
CA GLY A 377 6.16 2.21 22.52
C GLY A 377 4.91 2.09 23.40
N TYR A 378 3.74 2.50 22.90
CA TYR A 378 2.48 2.40 23.65
C TYR A 378 1.77 1.05 23.45
N SER A 379 2.04 0.34 22.36
CA SER A 379 1.35 -0.92 22.02
C SER A 379 1.48 -1.96 23.13
N ASN A 380 2.69 -2.14 23.67
CA ASN A 380 2.98 -3.17 24.68
C ASN A 380 2.26 -2.94 26.02
N LYS A 381 1.74 -1.74 26.27
CA LYS A 381 1.05 -1.36 27.51
C LYS A 381 -0.47 -1.57 27.45
N LYS A 382 -1.01 -1.96 26.29
CA LYS A 382 -2.44 -2.17 26.10
C LYS A 382 -2.88 -3.53 26.67
N PRO A 383 -4.13 -3.64 27.16
CA PRO A 383 -4.71 -4.94 27.50
C PRO A 383 -4.70 -5.87 26.29
N LYS A 384 -4.42 -7.16 26.52
CA LYS A 384 -4.36 -8.16 25.45
C LYS A 384 -5.76 -8.66 25.11
N LEU A 385 -6.06 -8.76 23.82
CA LEU A 385 -7.27 -9.39 23.30
C LEU A 385 -6.86 -10.58 22.44
N ASN A 386 -7.01 -11.77 23.01
CA ASN A 386 -6.55 -13.01 22.39
C ASN A 386 -7.71 -13.71 21.68
N PHE A 387 -7.51 -14.01 20.40
CA PHE A 387 -8.43 -14.75 19.56
C PHE A 387 -7.95 -16.19 19.46
N LEU A 388 -8.75 -17.14 19.97
CA LEU A 388 -8.47 -18.57 19.85
C LEU A 388 -9.15 -19.12 18.60
N LEU A 389 -8.36 -19.61 17.66
CA LEU A 389 -8.74 -19.89 16.29
C LEU A 389 -8.61 -21.38 15.97
N GLU A 390 -9.57 -21.91 15.23
CA GLU A 390 -9.43 -23.19 14.53
C GLU A 390 -9.13 -22.91 13.07
N ILE A 391 -8.04 -23.48 12.56
CA ILE A 391 -7.64 -23.38 11.15
C ILE A 391 -7.86 -24.74 10.51
N LYS A 392 -8.75 -24.80 9.52
CA LYS A 392 -8.92 -25.96 8.65
C LYS A 392 -7.80 -25.95 7.62
N ASP A 393 -7.15 -27.10 7.45
CA ASP A 393 -6.08 -27.32 6.46
C ASP A 393 -4.94 -26.31 6.60
N PHE A 394 -4.16 -26.45 7.67
CA PHE A 394 -3.00 -25.60 7.92
C PHE A 394 -1.98 -25.73 6.78
N ASP A 395 -1.71 -24.62 6.10
CA ASP A 395 -0.83 -24.49 4.95
C ASP A 395 0.28 -23.44 5.20
N ASP A 396 1.25 -23.34 4.27
CA ASP A 396 2.38 -22.40 4.34
C ASP A 396 1.95 -20.92 4.47
N TYR A 397 0.68 -20.60 4.20
CA TYR A 397 0.12 -19.25 4.21
C TYR A 397 -0.89 -19.02 5.35
N SER A 398 -1.14 -20.02 6.21
CA SER A 398 -2.17 -19.95 7.23
C SER A 398 -1.89 -18.87 8.28
N GLU A 399 -0.62 -18.73 8.67
CA GLU A 399 -0.16 -17.68 9.58
C GLU A 399 -0.30 -16.28 8.97
N ASP A 400 -0.09 -16.10 7.66
CA ASP A 400 -0.33 -14.83 6.97
C ASP A 400 -1.82 -14.44 6.98
N LYS A 401 -2.70 -15.42 6.76
CA LYS A 401 -4.15 -15.19 6.79
C LYS A 401 -4.62 -14.75 8.17
N VAL A 402 -4.09 -15.36 9.22
CA VAL A 402 -4.35 -14.95 10.61
C VAL A 402 -3.76 -13.55 10.86
N SER A 403 -2.51 -13.31 10.47
CA SER A 403 -1.82 -12.02 10.64
C SER A 403 -2.61 -10.87 10.03
N PHE A 404 -3.15 -11.06 8.83
CA PHE A 404 -4.05 -10.11 8.19
C PHE A 404 -5.30 -9.82 9.03
N LEU A 405 -6.04 -10.86 9.45
CA LEU A 405 -7.29 -10.70 10.20
C LEU A 405 -7.05 -9.97 11.52
N ILE A 406 -6.02 -10.37 12.25
CA ILE A 406 -5.64 -9.74 13.52
C ILE A 406 -5.24 -8.28 13.31
N SER A 407 -4.48 -7.98 12.25
CA SER A 407 -4.06 -6.60 11.92
C SER A 407 -5.24 -5.70 11.53
N GLU A 408 -6.23 -6.24 10.81
CA GLU A 408 -7.44 -5.49 10.46
C GLU A 408 -8.34 -5.25 11.68
N ILE A 409 -8.49 -6.24 12.56
CA ILE A 409 -9.19 -6.06 13.83
C ILE A 409 -8.46 -5.03 14.69
N GLN A 410 -7.12 -5.06 14.74
CA GLN A 410 -6.28 -4.13 15.50
C GLN A 410 -6.50 -2.66 15.10
N ASN A 411 -6.81 -2.39 13.82
CA ASN A 411 -7.15 -1.04 13.35
C ASN A 411 -8.47 -0.52 13.94
N ASP A 412 -9.48 -1.39 14.07
CA ASP A 412 -10.80 -1.03 14.60
C ASP A 412 -10.88 -1.11 16.15
N TYR A 413 -9.96 -1.86 16.77
CA TYR A 413 -9.83 -2.09 18.22
C TYR A 413 -8.47 -1.62 18.73
N ASN A 414 -8.14 -0.36 18.45
CA ASN A 414 -6.83 0.22 18.75
C ASN A 414 -6.54 0.33 20.26
N GLU A 415 -7.54 0.18 21.13
CA GLU A 415 -7.36 0.19 22.58
C GLU A 415 -6.76 -1.12 23.14
N PHE A 416 -6.83 -2.21 22.38
CA PHE A 416 -6.26 -3.52 22.74
C PHE A 416 -4.97 -3.79 21.97
N GLU A 417 -4.20 -4.76 22.45
CA GLU A 417 -3.24 -5.51 21.64
C GLU A 417 -3.87 -6.83 21.21
N CYS A 418 -4.24 -6.93 19.94
CA CYS A 418 -4.91 -8.08 19.36
C CYS A 418 -3.90 -9.18 19.02
N ARG A 419 -4.18 -10.44 19.39
CA ARG A 419 -3.29 -11.58 19.19
C ARG A 419 -4.05 -12.82 18.73
N GLY A 420 -3.49 -13.60 17.82
CA GLY A 420 -4.08 -14.86 17.35
C GLY A 420 -3.36 -16.08 17.92
N TYR A 421 -4.12 -17.10 18.32
CA TYR A 421 -3.61 -18.38 18.82
C TYR A 421 -4.43 -19.54 18.25
N LEU A 422 -3.84 -20.73 18.12
CA LEU A 422 -4.61 -21.94 17.83
C LEU A 422 -5.42 -22.36 19.06
N TYR A 423 -6.65 -22.81 18.82
CA TYR A 423 -7.54 -23.36 19.83
C TYR A 423 -7.25 -24.84 20.08
N GLY A 424 -7.09 -25.23 21.34
CA GLY A 424 -6.99 -26.63 21.74
C GLY A 424 -5.57 -27.17 21.95
N GLU A 425 -4.55 -26.31 21.97
CA GLU A 425 -3.19 -26.63 22.40
C GLU A 425 -2.87 -25.98 23.76
#